data_AF-K1T090-F1
#
_entry.id   AF-K1T090-F1
#
_cell.length_a   1.000
_cell.length_b   1.000
_cell.length_c   1.000
_cell.angle_alpha   90.00
_cell.angle_beta   90.00
_cell.angle_gamma   90.00
#
_symmetry.space_group_name_H-M   'P 1'
#
loop_
_entity.id
_entity.type
_entity.pdbx_description
1 polymer ?
#
loop_
_entity_poly.entity_id
_entity_poly.type
_entity_poly.pdbx_seq_one_letter_code
_entity_poly.pdbx_strand_id
1 'polypeptide(L)'
;MENKVTADYLDEEGCLHCGTCGKRKQMKVSLMGFEHVVSCLCECEVKARQELDEKMQWEEAQRQLYQRKSVGLRERRFWEWKFENDNGSNQKILIARQYVENWTDMKRKNSRISF
;
A
#
# COMPACT_ATOMS: atom_id res chain seq x y z
N MET A 1 5.89 -16.28 -14.17
CA MET A 1 6.54 -15.05 -14.69
C MET A 1 7.99 -15.13 -14.26
N GLU A 2 8.88 -15.50 -15.18
CA GLU A 2 10.32 -15.58 -14.91
C GLU A 2 10.84 -14.15 -14.82
N ASN A 3 11.05 -13.64 -13.60
CA ASN A 3 11.85 -12.44 -13.41
C ASN A 3 13.28 -12.81 -13.80
N LYS A 4 13.65 -12.58 -15.07
CA LYS A 4 15.04 -12.49 -15.50
C LYS A 4 15.65 -11.29 -14.77
N VAL A 5 16.12 -11.51 -13.55
CA VAL A 5 16.96 -10.56 -12.84
C VAL A 5 18.29 -10.55 -13.60
N THR A 6 18.40 -9.66 -14.57
CA THR A 6 19.67 -9.33 -15.21
C THR A 6 20.57 -8.71 -14.14
N ALA A 7 21.77 -9.24 -13.99
CA ALA A 7 22.74 -8.75 -13.00
C ALA A 7 23.07 -7.28 -13.28
N ASP A 8 23.20 -6.49 -12.20
CA ASP A 8 23.70 -5.13 -12.29
C ASP A 8 25.14 -5.11 -12.83
N TYR A 9 25.49 -4.08 -13.58
CA TYR A 9 26.80 -3.96 -14.25
C TYR A 9 27.45 -2.62 -13.93
N LEU A 10 28.79 -2.55 -14.02
CA LEU A 10 29.55 -1.32 -13.83
C LEU A 10 29.78 -0.63 -15.18
N ASP A 11 29.73 0.70 -15.19
CA ASP A 11 30.16 1.50 -16.34
C ASP A 11 31.68 1.78 -16.33
N GLU A 12 32.17 2.42 -17.40
CA GLU A 12 33.58 2.82 -17.55
C GLU A 12 34.05 3.80 -16.47
N GLU A 13 33.13 4.54 -15.84
CA GLU A 13 33.41 5.46 -14.73
C GLU A 13 33.42 4.75 -13.36
N GLY A 14 33.13 3.45 -13.32
CA GLY A 14 33.03 2.62 -12.11
C GLY A 14 31.73 2.79 -11.34
N CYS A 15 30.69 3.38 -11.95
CA CYS A 15 29.36 3.52 -11.35
C CYS A 15 28.48 2.31 -11.68
N LEU A 16 27.71 1.86 -10.69
CA LEU A 16 26.76 0.75 -10.85
C LEU A 16 25.53 1.16 -11.67
N HIS A 17 25.13 0.32 -12.61
CA HIS A 17 23.92 0.41 -13.40
C HIS A 17 22.99 -0.78 -13.14
N CYS A 18 21.69 -0.50 -13.16
CA CYS A 18 20.67 -1.52 -12.99
C CYS A 18 20.61 -2.43 -14.21
N GLY A 19 20.75 -3.75 -14.01
CA GLY A 19 20.66 -4.71 -15.11
C GLY A 19 19.29 -4.77 -15.76
N THR A 20 18.23 -4.37 -15.05
CA THR A 20 16.83 -4.44 -15.52
C THR A 20 16.40 -3.20 -16.30
N CYS A 21 16.73 -2.00 -15.83
CA CYS A 21 16.32 -0.74 -16.48
C CYS A 21 17.46 0.07 -17.10
N GLY A 22 18.72 -0.36 -16.95
CA GLY A 22 19.91 0.31 -17.47
C GLY A 22 20.28 1.64 -16.80
N LYS A 23 19.46 2.12 -15.85
CA LYS A 23 19.70 3.39 -15.13
C LYS A 23 20.81 3.26 -14.09
N ARG A 24 21.53 4.36 -13.84
CA ARG A 24 22.53 4.44 -12.78
C ARG A 24 21.90 4.19 -11.41
N LYS A 25 22.52 3.28 -10.67
CA LYS A 25 22.29 3.03 -9.23
C LYS A 25 23.31 3.73 -8.35
N GLN A 26 24.38 4.28 -8.93
CA GLN A 26 25.36 5.06 -8.21
C GLN A 26 25.74 6.31 -9.00
N MET A 27 26.06 7.37 -8.29
CA MET A 27 26.67 8.57 -8.86
C MET A 27 27.77 9.09 -7.93
N LYS A 28 28.76 9.74 -8.52
CA LYS A 28 29.78 10.48 -7.78
C LYS A 28 29.28 11.89 -7.54
N VAL A 29 29.31 12.32 -6.28
CA VAL A 29 28.99 13.69 -5.88
C VAL A 29 30.19 14.27 -5.14
N SER A 30 30.54 15.52 -5.43
CA SER A 30 31.54 16.23 -4.63
C SER A 30 30.85 16.91 -3.46
N LEU A 31 31.17 16.48 -2.24
CA LEU A 31 30.66 17.07 -1.01
C LEU A 31 31.85 17.53 -0.16
N MET A 32 31.87 18.81 0.24
CA MET A 32 32.94 19.38 1.06
C MET A 32 34.37 19.18 0.51
N GLY A 33 34.53 19.14 -0.83
CA GLY A 33 35.82 18.95 -1.49
C GLY A 33 36.28 17.49 -1.61
N PHE A 34 35.48 16.52 -1.13
CA PHE A 34 35.72 15.09 -1.30
C PHE A 34 34.73 14.49 -2.30
N GLU A 35 35.21 13.58 -3.15
CA GLU A 35 34.32 12.77 -3.98
C GLU A 35 33.72 11.63 -3.15
N HIS A 36 32.39 11.56 -3.16
CA HIS A 36 31.63 10.49 -2.54
C HIS A 36 30.82 9.75 -3.60
N VAL A 37 30.85 8.41 -3.56
CA VAL A 37 29.93 7.57 -4.34
C VAL A 37 28.67 7.37 -3.52
N VAL A 38 27.55 7.89 -4.02
CA VAL A 38 26.22 7.73 -3.38
C VAL A 38 25.35 6.80 -4.21
N SER A 39 24.48 6.04 -3.55
CA SER A 39 23.48 5.23 -4.24
C SER A 39 22.31 6.10 -4.73
N CYS A 40 21.72 5.69 -5.85
CA CYS A 40 20.57 6.30 -6.48
C CYS A 40 19.53 5.21 -6.68
N LEU A 41 18.28 5.50 -6.30
CA LEU A 41 17.20 4.56 -6.51
C LEU A 41 16.81 4.57 -7.99
N CYS A 42 16.95 3.42 -8.65
CA CYS A 42 16.39 3.24 -9.99
C CYS A 42 14.87 3.01 -9.91
N GLU A 43 14.18 3.12 -11.05
CA GLU A 43 12.72 2.91 -11.10
C GLU A 43 12.29 1.52 -10.60
N CYS A 44 13.12 0.49 -10.82
CA CYS A 44 12.85 -0.85 -10.33
C CYS A 44 12.84 -0.90 -8.80
N GLU A 45 13.81 -0.24 -8.16
CA GLU A 45 13.91 -0.20 -6.69
C GLU A 45 12.80 0.67 -6.09
N VAL A 46 12.44 1.78 -6.74
CA VAL A 46 11.30 2.61 -6.32
C VAL A 46 10.01 1.80 -6.35
N LYS A 47 9.73 1.07 -7.44
CA LYS A 47 8.55 0.20 -7.55
C LYS A 47 8.55 -0.91 -6.51
N ALA A 48 9.67 -1.61 -6.35
CA ALA A 48 9.78 -2.68 -5.36
C ALA A 48 9.55 -2.17 -3.92
N ARG A 49 10.02 -0.96 -3.62
CA ARG A 49 9.78 -0.32 -2.32
C ARG A 49 8.32 0.09 -2.14
N GLN A 50 7.71 0.67 -3.17
CA GLN A 50 6.29 1.03 -3.16
C GLN A 50 5.40 -0.21 -2.93
N GLU A 51 5.64 -1.30 -3.65
CA GLU A 51 4.89 -2.55 -3.47
C GLU A 51 5.06 -3.13 -2.06
N LEU A 52 6.28 -3.06 -1.51
CA LEU A 52 6.54 -3.49 -0.13
C LEU A 52 5.81 -2.61 0.88
N ASP A 53 5.87 -1.29 0.71
CA ASP A 53 5.21 -0.32 1.58
C ASP A 53 3.68 -0.46 1.53
N GLU A 54 3.11 -0.64 0.34
CA GLU A 54 1.67 -0.91 0.15
C GLU A 54 1.25 -2.21 0.84
N LYS A 55 2.06 -3.27 0.70
CA LYS A 55 1.80 -4.54 1.39
C LYS A 55 1.85 -4.39 2.91
N MET A 56 2.85 -3.68 3.44
CA MET A 56 2.97 -3.41 4.88
C MET A 56 1.78 -2.59 5.40
N GLN A 57 1.38 -1.54 4.67
CA GLN A 57 0.21 -0.73 5.03
C GLN A 57 -1.08 -1.57 5.01
N TRP A 58 -1.24 -2.44 4.02
CA TRP A 58 -2.37 -3.36 3.95
C TRP A 58 -2.42 -4.31 5.14
N GLU A 59 -1.29 -4.96 5.46
CA GLU A 59 -1.18 -5.87 6.61
C GLU A 59 -1.47 -5.15 7.93
N GLU A 60 -0.96 -3.93 8.10
CA GLU A 60 -1.24 -3.10 9.28
C GLU A 60 -2.72 -2.72 9.37
N ALA A 61 -3.34 -2.31 8.26
CA ALA A 61 -4.77 -1.99 8.22
C ALA A 61 -5.63 -3.23 8.58
N GLN A 62 -5.28 -4.42 8.09
CA GLN A 62 -5.94 -5.66 8.47
C GLN A 62 -5.77 -5.99 9.96
N ARG A 63 -4.57 -5.79 10.52
CA ARG A 63 -4.31 -5.97 11.96
C ARG A 63 -5.15 -5.00 12.80
N GLN A 64 -5.22 -3.73 12.41
CA GLN A 64 -6.04 -2.73 13.11
C GLN A 64 -7.52 -3.08 13.04
N LEU A 65 -8.02 -3.52 11.87
CA LEU A 65 -9.38 -4.00 11.71
C LEU A 65 -9.67 -5.19 12.64
N TYR A 66 -8.77 -6.18 12.68
CA TYR A 66 -8.88 -7.35 13.54
C TYR A 66 -8.96 -6.95 15.02
N GLN A 67 -8.07 -6.05 15.47
CA GLN A 67 -8.07 -5.58 16.85
C GLN A 67 -9.38 -4.85 17.22
N ARG A 68 -9.91 -4.01 16.32
CA ARG A 68 -11.21 -3.34 16.55
C ARG A 68 -12.35 -4.35 16.61
N LYS A 69 -12.34 -5.36 15.74
CA LYS A 69 -13.34 -6.45 15.75
C LYS A 69 -13.26 -7.27 17.04
N SER A 70 -12.06 -7.59 17.54
CA SER A 70 -11.93 -8.40 18.77
C SER A 70 -12.45 -7.69 20.01
N VAL A 71 -12.33 -6.37 20.08
CA VAL A 71 -12.86 -5.56 21.19
C VAL A 71 -14.37 -5.37 21.07
N GLY A 72 -14.88 -5.06 19.87
CA GLY A 72 -16.29 -4.71 19.66
C GLY A 72 -17.24 -5.89 19.37
N LEU A 73 -16.73 -6.99 18.83
CA LEU A 73 -17.51 -8.14 18.35
C LEU A 73 -16.95 -9.45 18.94
N ARG A 74 -17.51 -9.88 20.07
CA ARG A 74 -17.08 -11.10 20.78
C ARG A 74 -17.22 -12.38 19.96
N GLU A 75 -18.28 -12.49 19.17
CA GLU A 75 -18.54 -13.71 18.38
C GLU A 75 -17.96 -13.60 16.97
N ARG A 76 -17.14 -14.59 16.58
CA ARG A 76 -16.45 -14.60 15.28
C ARG A 76 -17.38 -14.62 14.07
N ARG A 77 -18.61 -15.15 14.19
CA ARG A 77 -19.58 -15.15 13.08
C ARG A 77 -19.89 -13.75 12.55
N PHE A 78 -19.84 -12.73 13.41
CA PHE A 78 -20.08 -11.34 13.01
C PHE A 78 -18.91 -10.73 12.22
N TRP A 79 -17.75 -11.36 12.23
CA TRP A 79 -16.58 -10.83 11.53
C TRP A 79 -16.67 -11.02 10.02
N GLU A 80 -17.46 -12.00 9.60
CA GLU A 80 -17.77 -12.34 8.21
C GLU A 80 -18.95 -11.54 7.66
N TRP A 81 -19.61 -10.72 8.50
CA TRP A 81 -20.67 -9.84 8.05
C TRP A 81 -20.08 -8.72 7.20
N LYS A 82 -20.37 -8.79 5.91
CA LYS A 82 -19.98 -7.82 4.89
C LYS A 82 -21.16 -7.59 3.96
N PHE A 83 -21.17 -6.47 3.25
CA PHE A 83 -22.23 -6.16 2.29
C PHE A 83 -22.34 -7.21 1.19
N GLU A 84 -21.23 -7.84 0.78
CA GLU A 84 -21.20 -8.89 -0.24
C GLU A 84 -21.84 -10.20 0.24
N ASN A 85 -21.89 -10.42 1.56
CA ASN A 85 -22.45 -11.63 2.17
C ASN A 85 -23.91 -11.44 2.61
N ASP A 86 -24.51 -10.26 2.38
CA ASP A 86 -25.90 -10.01 2.72
C ASP A 86 -26.84 -10.73 1.74
N ASN A 87 -27.93 -11.29 2.27
CA ASN A 87 -28.91 -12.03 1.47
C ASN A 87 -29.98 -11.13 0.84
N GLY A 88 -29.89 -9.82 0.99
CA GLY A 88 -30.81 -8.84 0.40
C GLY A 88 -32.18 -8.76 1.07
N SER A 89 -32.42 -9.50 2.16
CA SER A 89 -33.72 -9.53 2.83
C SER A 89 -34.07 -8.22 3.55
N ASN A 90 -33.05 -7.44 3.92
CA ASN A 90 -33.23 -6.17 4.63
C ASN A 90 -32.93 -4.99 3.71
N GLN A 91 -33.98 -4.31 3.24
CA GLN A 91 -33.86 -3.14 2.36
C GLN A 91 -33.04 -1.99 2.99
N LYS A 92 -32.93 -1.93 4.33
CA LYS A 92 -32.11 -0.94 5.04
C LYS A 92 -30.61 -1.10 4.76
N ILE A 93 -30.15 -2.28 4.31
CA ILE A 93 -28.77 -2.51 3.90
C ILE A 93 -28.38 -1.66 2.68
N LEU A 94 -29.32 -1.35 1.79
CA LEU A 94 -29.06 -0.45 0.66
C LEU A 94 -28.74 0.97 1.13
N ILE A 95 -29.48 1.47 2.13
CA ILE A 95 -29.24 2.79 2.73
C ILE A 95 -27.88 2.79 3.45
N ALA A 96 -27.57 1.71 4.18
CA ALA A 96 -26.28 1.54 4.84
C ALA A 96 -25.12 1.60 3.83
N ARG A 97 -25.27 0.93 2.67
CA ARG A 97 -24.25 0.91 1.61
C ARG A 97 -24.03 2.31 1.02
N GLN A 98 -25.11 3.00 0.66
CA GLN A 98 -25.03 4.37 0.13
C GLN A 98 -24.36 5.35 1.09
N TYR A 99 -24.56 5.18 2.39
CA TYR A 99 -23.91 6.02 3.39
C TYR A 99 -22.41 5.77 3.51
N VAL A 100 -21.98 4.50 3.44
CA VAL A 100 -20.55 4.14 3.45
C VAL A 100 -19.86 4.64 2.17
N GLU A 101 -20.51 4.47 1.01
CA GLU A 101 -20.01 4.98 -0.28
C GLU A 101 -19.84 6.52 -0.27
N ASN A 102 -20.73 7.25 0.42
CA ASN A 102 -20.70 8.71 0.52
C ASN A 102 -20.11 9.24 1.85
N TRP A 103 -19.31 8.43 2.55
CA TRP A 103 -18.88 8.71 3.93
C TRP A 103 -18.22 10.08 4.12
N THR A 104 -17.43 10.56 3.14
CA THR A 104 -16.75 11.86 3.22
C THR A 104 -17.72 13.03 3.31
N ASP A 105 -18.81 13.00 2.54
CA ASP A 105 -19.88 14.00 2.59
C ASP A 105 -20.76 13.82 3.84
N MET A 106 -21.11 12.58 4.18
CA MET A 106 -21.92 12.27 5.36
C MET A 106 -21.24 12.72 6.66
N LYS A 107 -19.93 12.46 6.79
CA LYS A 107 -19.13 12.90 7.93
C LYS A 107 -19.08 14.43 8.03
N ARG A 108 -18.96 15.13 6.90
CA ARG A 108 -18.93 16.61 6.85
C ARG A 108 -20.26 17.21 7.31
N LYS A 109 -21.37 16.61 6.89
CA LYS A 109 -22.73 17.03 7.26
C LYS A 109 -23.15 16.58 8.67
N ASN A 110 -22.32 15.78 9.34
CA ASN A 110 -22.63 15.13 10.62
C ASN A 110 -23.93 14.31 10.56
N SER A 111 -24.21 13.74 9.39
CA SER A 111 -25.38 12.89 9.15
C SER A 111 -25.19 11.54 9.82
N ARG A 112 -26.25 10.98 10.42
CA ARG A 112 -26.24 9.65 11.03
C ARG A 112 -27.37 8.81 10.45
N ILE A 113 -27.15 7.51 10.33
CA ILE A 113 -28.24 6.56 10.01
C ILE A 113 -28.81 6.01 11.32
N SER A 114 -30.13 5.91 11.39
CA SER A 114 -30.85 5.15 12.41
C SER A 114 -31.61 4.01 11.72
N PHE A 115 -31.51 2.81 12.27
CA PHE A 115 -32.18 1.60 11.77
C PHE A 115 -33.32 1.18 12.70
#